data_AF-D7VS34-F1
#
_entry.id   AF-D7VS34-F1
#
_cell.length_a   1.000
_cell.length_b   1.000
_cell.length_c   1.000
_cell.angle_alpha   90.00
_cell.angle_beta   90.00
_cell.angle_gamma   90.00
#
_symmetry.space_group_name_H-M   'P 1'
#
loop_
_entity.id
_entity.type
_entity.pdbx_description
1 polymer ?
#
loop_
_entity_poly.entity_id
_entity_poly.type
_entity_poly.pdbx_seq_one_letter_code
_entity_poly.pdbx_strand_id
1 'polypeptide(L)' 'MSQRKVSLSELSNMVGITLSNLSIIKNGKCRAIRLHTLSAICKALDCQPGDILEYTEQPVSARGKAIAT' A
#
# COMPACT_ATOMS: atom_id res chain seq x y z
N MET A 1 0.67 -15.69 -3.84
CA MET A 1 2.05 -16.14 -3.58
C MET A 1 2.97 -14.98 -3.92
N SER A 2 3.63 -14.34 -2.95
CA SER A 2 4.64 -13.30 -3.21
C SER A 2 5.95 -13.76 -2.58
N GLN A 3 6.85 -14.29 -3.40
CA GLN A 3 8.04 -15.03 -2.95
C GLN A 3 9.23 -14.14 -2.56
N ARG A 4 9.11 -12.80 -2.66
CA ARG A 4 10.25 -11.91 -2.43
C ARG A 4 10.27 -11.35 -1.02
N LYS A 5 11.36 -11.62 -0.28
CA LYS A 5 11.69 -10.97 0.99
C LYS A 5 12.32 -9.59 0.74
N VAL A 6 11.57 -8.68 0.14
CA VAL A 6 12.00 -7.28 -0.02
C VAL A 6 11.71 -6.53 1.29
N SER A 7 12.68 -5.75 1.77
CA SER A 7 12.46 -4.91 2.95
C SER A 7 11.52 -3.74 2.61
N LEU A 8 10.78 -3.23 3.60
CA LEU A 8 9.85 -2.12 3.36
C LEU A 8 10.58 -0.83 2.89
N SER A 9 11.82 -0.63 3.36
CA SER A 9 12.71 0.45 2.94
C SER A 9 13.16 0.32 1.49
N GLU A 10 13.50 -0.89 1.07
CA GLU A 10 13.88 -1.16 -0.32
C GLU A 10 12.68 -1.00 -1.27
N LEU A 11 11.50 -1.46 -0.85
CA LEU A 11 10.26 -1.24 -1.58
C LEU A 11 9.92 0.26 -1.70
N SER A 12 10.18 1.06 -0.67
CA SER A 12 10.02 2.52 -0.69
C SER A 12 10.86 3.16 -1.79
N ASN A 13 12.12 2.74 -1.91
CA ASN A 13 13.03 3.22 -2.94
C ASN A 13 12.60 2.78 -4.34
N MET A 14 12.17 1.53 -4.52
CA MET A 14 11.74 1.00 -5.82
C MET A 14 10.45 1.64 -6.34
N VAL A 15 9.48 1.88 -5.45
CA VAL A 15 8.14 2.39 -5.81
C VAL A 15 8.12 3.93 -5.85
N GLY A 16 9.09 4.59 -5.20
CA GLY A 16 9.16 6.05 -5.16
C GLY A 16 8.12 6.70 -4.24
N ILE A 17 7.74 6.01 -3.16
CA ILE A 17 6.81 6.53 -2.14
C ILE A 17 7.42 6.37 -0.75
N THR A 18 7.00 7.21 0.20
CA THR A 18 7.54 7.19 1.56
C THR A 18 7.25 5.89 2.29
N LEU A 19 8.14 5.51 3.21
CA LEU A 19 7.95 4.42 4.17
C LEU A 19 6.61 4.53 4.92
N SER A 20 6.19 5.76 5.27
CA SER A 20 4.91 6.01 5.94
C SER A 20 3.73 5.60 5.06
N ASN A 21 3.72 6.00 3.78
CA ASN A 21 2.67 5.62 2.84
C ASN A 21 2.63 4.10 2.61
N LEU A 22 3.80 3.46 2.45
CA LEU A 22 3.87 1.99 2.34
C LEU A 22 3.36 1.29 3.59
N SER A 23 3.65 1.80 4.78
CA SER A 23 3.14 1.25 6.04
C SER A 23 1.62 1.35 6.12
N ILE A 24 1.03 2.45 5.65
CA ILE A 24 -0.43 2.62 5.59
C ILE A 24 -1.07 1.60 4.62
N ILE A 25 -0.46 1.39 3.45
CA ILE A 25 -0.92 0.41 2.45
C ILE A 25 -0.80 -1.02 3.00
N LYS A 26 0.39 -1.40 3.53
CA LYS A 26 0.65 -2.73 4.10
C LYS A 26 -0.35 -3.11 5.19
N ASN A 27 -0.76 -2.15 6.01
CA ASN A 27 -1.67 -2.39 7.12
C ASN A 27 -3.15 -2.25 6.74
N GLY A 28 -3.48 -2.14 5.44
CA GLY A 28 -4.88 -2.03 4.97
C GLY A 28 -5.60 -0.75 5.41
N LYS A 29 -4.86 0.29 5.79
CA LYS A 29 -5.42 1.57 6.27
C LYS A 29 -5.50 2.63 5.18
N CYS A 30 -5.08 2.32 3.95
CA CYS A 30 -5.13 3.28 2.86
C CYS A 30 -6.58 3.51 2.41
N ARG A 31 -6.95 4.77 2.19
CA ARG A 31 -8.27 5.13 1.66
C ARG A 31 -8.30 5.17 0.14
N ALA A 32 -7.16 5.46 -0.46
CA ALA A 32 -6.98 5.55 -1.90
C ALA A 32 -5.54 5.16 -2.25
N ILE A 33 -5.37 4.59 -3.43
CA ILE A 33 -4.07 4.29 -4.03
C ILE A 33 -4.11 4.72 -5.49
N ARG A 34 -3.03 5.34 -5.99
CA ARG A 34 -2.92 5.66 -7.41
C ARG A 34 -2.58 4.38 -8.17
N LEU A 35 -3.17 4.19 -9.36
CA LEU A 35 -2.92 2.99 -10.17
C LEU A 35 -1.44 2.81 -10.54
N HIS A 36 -0.69 3.90 -10.77
CA HIS A 36 0.75 3.80 -11.01
C HIS A 36 1.51 3.25 -9.79
N THR A 37 1.09 3.61 -8.57
CA THR A 37 1.70 3.13 -7.34
C THR A 37 1.41 1.64 -7.15
N LEU A 38 0.15 1.23 -7.37
CA LEU A 38 -0.24 -0.18 -7.34
C LEU A 38 0.57 -0.99 -8.36
N SER A 39 0.67 -0.50 -9.60
CA SER A 39 1.45 -1.14 -10.68
C SER A 39 2.94 -1.27 -10.32
N ALA A 40 3.54 -0.22 -9.75
CA ALA A 40 4.94 -0.26 -9.31
C ALA A 40 5.16 -1.27 -8.16
N ILE A 41 4.22 -1.37 -7.21
CA ILE A 41 4.27 -2.39 -6.15
C ILE A 41 4.17 -3.79 -6.75
N CYS A 42 3.20 -4.03 -7.66
CA CYS A 42 3.04 -5.31 -8.34
C CYS A 42 4.32 -5.71 -9.09
N LYS A 43 4.97 -4.77 -9.79
CA LYS A 43 6.22 -5.02 -10.50
C LYS A 43 7.38 -5.33 -9.54
N ALA A 44 7.49 -4.60 -8.43
CA ALA A 44 8.56 -4.78 -7.45
C ALA A 44 8.42 -6.11 -6.67
N LEU A 45 7.20 -6.52 -6.37
CA LEU A 45 6.88 -7.73 -5.62
C LEU A 45 6.61 -8.95 -6.50
N ASP A 46 6.53 -8.75 -7.82
CA ASP A 46 6.21 -9.79 -8.80
C ASP A 46 4.89 -10.48 -8.49
N CYS A 47 3.85 -9.67 -8.27
CA CYS A 47 2.51 -10.11 -7.91
C CYS A 47 1.45 -9.42 -8.77
N GLN A 48 0.21 -9.90 -8.69
CA GLN A 48 -0.93 -9.33 -9.39
C GLN A 48 -1.70 -8.36 -8.47
N PRO A 49 -2.51 -7.44 -9.04
CA PRO A 49 -3.38 -6.57 -8.25
C PRO A 49 -4.32 -7.34 -7.30
N GLY A 50 -4.79 -8.52 -7.72
CA GLY A 50 -5.63 -9.39 -6.89
C GLY A 50 -4.91 -10.02 -5.69
N ASP A 51 -3.58 -9.99 -5.64
CA ASP A 51 -2.81 -10.39 -4.45
C ASP A 51 -2.78 -9.28 -3.38
N ILE A 52 -3.14 -8.03 -3.74
CA ILE A 52 -3.07 -6.84 -2.86
C ILE A 52 -4.45 -6.31 -2.52
N LEU A 53 -5.38 -6.37 -3.47
CA LEU A 53 -6.72 -5.82 -3.34
C LEU A 53 -7.73 -6.91 -3.01
N GLU A 54 -8.55 -6.64 -2.01
CA GLU A 54 -9.69 -7.45 -1.63
C GLU A 54 -10.91 -6.54 -1.51
N TYR A 55 -12.06 -7.01 -2.00
CA TYR A 55 -13.33 -6.33 -1.75
C TYR A 55 -13.80 -6.65 -0.33
N THR A 56 -14.14 -5.63 0.44
CA THR A 56 -14.71 -5.77 1.78
C THR A 56 -16.01 -4.98 1.87
N GLU A 57 -17.01 -5.52 2.58
CA GLU A 57 -18.26 -4.80 2.84
C GLU A 57 -18.08 -3.71 3.92
N GLN A 58 -16.99 -3.79 4.70
CA GLN A 58 -16.72 -2.84 5.78
C GLN A 58 -16.05 -1.57 5.26
N PRO A 59 -16.58 -0.38 5.58
CA PRO A 59 -15.93 0.87 5.21
C PRO A 59 -14.58 1.00 5.92
N VAL A 60 -13.56 1.47 5.18
CA VAL A 60 -12.22 1.76 5.75
C VAL A 60 -12.38 2.77 6.89
N SER A 61 -12.18 2.33 8.14
CA SER A 61 -12.38 3.13 9.35
C SER A 61 -11.71 4.51 9.22
N ALA A 62 -12.53 5.56 9.10
CA ALA A 62 -12.08 6.92 8.91
C ALA A 62 -11.49 7.54 10.19
N ARG A 63 -10.39 7.01 10.73
CA ARG A 63 -9.64 7.67 11.80
C ARG A 63 -8.57 8.59 11.21
N GLY A 64 -8.98 9.82 10.90
CA GLY A 64 -8.08 10.97 10.78
C GLY A 64 -8.44 11.94 11.89
N LYS A 65 -7.55 12.16 12.86
CA LYS A 65 -7.69 13.26 13.82
C LYS A 65 -7.87 14.55 13.03
N ALA A 66 -8.87 15.34 13.38
CA ALA A 66 -8.90 16.75 13.02
C ALA A 66 -7.56 17.35 13.44
N ILE A 67 -6.83 17.92 12.47
CA ILE A 67 -5.77 18.87 12.78
C ILE A 67 -6.53 20.12 13.19
N ALA A 68 -6.76 20.27 14.50
CA ALA A 68 -7.14 21.54 15.06
C ALA A 68 -5.90 22.43 14.98
N THR A 69 -5.96 23.44 14.12
CA THR A 69 -5.07 24.61 14.15
C THR A 69 -5.94 25.82 13.90
#